data_AF-A0A7J9R201-F1
#
_entry.id   AF-A0A7J9R201-F1
#
_cell.length_a   1.000
_cell.length_b   1.000
_cell.length_c   1.000
_cell.angle_alpha   90.00
_cell.angle_beta   90.00
_cell.angle_gamma   90.00
#
_symmetry.space_group_name_H-M   'P 1'
#
loop_
_entity.id
_entity.type
_entity.pdbx_description
1 polymer ?
#
loop_
_entity_poly.entity_id
_entity_poly.type
_entity_poly.pdbx_seq_one_letter_code
_entity_poly.pdbx_strand_id
1 'polypeptide(L)' 'MNFLKEKIKKYQEKKLLEAKDKLKFYTQNKTKLENQLKSLGQEDSSEIQKKIETNQEFIVIWNKNIESINKQLEKLGA' A
#
# COMPACT_ATOMS: atom_id res chain seq x y z
N MET A 1 6.46 -3.59 -32.52
CA MET A 1 6.95 -2.98 -31.26
C MET A 1 5.81 -2.51 -30.34
N ASN A 2 4.70 -1.96 -30.87
CA ASN A 2 3.59 -1.44 -30.04
C ASN A 2 2.80 -2.48 -29.23
N PHE A 3 2.58 -3.69 -29.75
CA PHE A 3 1.78 -4.70 -29.04
C PHE A 3 2.40 -5.16 -27.70
N LEU A 4 3.73 -5.35 -27.67
CA LEU A 4 4.43 -5.76 -26.45
C LEU A 4 4.44 -4.62 -25.42
N LYS A 5 4.68 -3.36 -25.87
CA LYS A 5 4.64 -2.17 -25.02
C LYS A 5 3.26 -1.97 -24.38
N GLU A 6 2.19 -2.14 -25.16
CA GLU A 6 0.79 -2.14 -24.69
C GLU A 6 0.52 -3.23 -23.65
N LYS A 7 0.98 -4.46 -23.89
CA LYS A 7 0.79 -5.57 -22.94
C LYS A 7 1.50 -5.33 -21.62
N ILE A 8 2.72 -4.82 -21.66
CA ILE A 8 3.49 -4.47 -20.46
C ILE A 8 2.79 -3.31 -19.72
N LYS A 9 2.34 -2.28 -20.42
CA LYS A 9 1.62 -1.15 -19.83
C LYS A 9 0.37 -1.60 -19.07
N LYS A 10 -0.49 -2.42 -19.70
CA LYS A 10 -1.70 -2.97 -19.05
C LYS A 10 -1.37 -3.82 -17.82
N TYR A 11 -0.29 -4.59 -17.88
CA TYR A 11 0.18 -5.37 -16.73
C TYR A 11 0.61 -4.45 -15.57
N GLN A 12 1.35 -3.38 -15.87
CA GLN A 12 1.78 -2.41 -14.86
C GLN A 12 0.60 -1.61 -14.28
N GLU A 13 -0.38 -1.22 -15.09
CA GLU A 13 -1.61 -0.58 -14.63
C GLU A 13 -2.40 -1.49 -13.67
N LYS A 14 -2.50 -2.79 -13.96
CA LYS A 14 -3.12 -3.76 -13.06
C LYS A 14 -2.35 -3.86 -11.74
N LYS A 15 -1.02 -3.91 -11.80
CA LYS A 15 -0.16 -3.93 -10.61
C LYS A 15 -0.28 -2.66 -9.78
N LEU A 16 -0.42 -1.50 -10.43
CA LEU A 16 -0.67 -0.23 -9.77
C LEU A 16 -1.99 -0.24 -9.00
N LEU A 17 -3.06 -0.78 -9.61
CA LEU A 17 -4.35 -0.91 -8.95
C LEU A 17 -4.26 -1.82 -7.72
N GLU A 18 -3.67 -3.01 -7.88
CA GLU A 18 -3.43 -3.96 -6.77
C GLU A 18 -2.64 -3.30 -5.62
N ALA A 19 -1.58 -2.53 -5.94
CA ALA A 19 -0.78 -1.84 -4.95
C ALA A 19 -1.56 -0.74 -4.21
N LYS A 20 -2.41 0.02 -4.91
CA LYS A 20 -3.30 1.03 -4.32
C LYS A 20 -4.34 0.39 -3.39
N ASP A 21 -4.91 -0.75 -3.78
CA ASP A 21 -5.87 -1.47 -2.95
C ASP A 21 -5.21 -1.98 -1.66
N LYS A 22 -3.99 -2.50 -1.75
CA LYS A 22 -3.21 -2.89 -0.57
C LYS A 22 -2.88 -1.69 0.32
N LEU A 23 -2.40 -0.58 -0.24
CA LEU A 23 -2.15 0.65 0.51
C LEU A 23 -3.41 1.10 1.28
N LYS A 24 -4.56 1.13 0.59
CA LYS A 24 -5.85 1.48 1.21
C LYS A 24 -6.20 0.53 2.35
N PHE A 25 -6.06 -0.78 2.16
CA PHE A 25 -6.31 -1.79 3.19
C PHE A 25 -5.47 -1.56 4.46
N TYR A 26 -4.15 -1.43 4.32
CA TYR A 26 -3.26 -1.23 5.47
C TYR A 26 -3.49 0.13 6.15
N THR A 27 -3.81 1.17 5.37
CA THR A 27 -4.18 2.49 5.92
C THR A 27 -5.46 2.41 6.75
N GLN A 28 -6.50 1.77 6.22
CA GLN A 28 -7.78 1.60 6.92
C GLN A 28 -7.63 0.76 8.19
N ASN A 29 -6.85 -0.32 8.14
CA ASN A 29 -6.61 -1.16 9.30
C ASN A 29 -5.80 -0.43 10.37
N LYS A 30 -4.77 0.33 9.98
CA LYS A 30 -4.03 1.18 10.91
C LYS A 30 -4.96 2.14 11.64
N THR A 31 -5.82 2.88 10.91
CA THR A 31 -6.78 3.82 11.52
C THR A 31 -7.76 3.12 12.47
N LYS A 32 -8.25 1.91 12.11
CA LYS A 32 -9.10 1.12 13.01
C LYS A 32 -8.38 0.75 14.30
N LEU A 33 -7.14 0.27 14.20
CA LEU A 33 -6.32 -0.11 15.35
C LEU A 33 -5.98 1.11 16.22
N GLU A 34 -5.66 2.26 15.62
CA GLU A 34 -5.43 3.53 16.34
C GLU A 34 -6.67 3.97 17.13
N ASN A 35 -7.87 3.79 16.56
CA ASN A 35 -9.12 4.07 17.26
C ASN A 35 -9.41 3.06 18.37
N GLN A 36 -9.10 1.77 18.17
CA GLN A 36 -9.21 0.76 19.21
C GLN A 36 -8.26 1.05 20.38
N LEU A 37 -7.03 1.47 20.10
CA LEU A 37 -6.04 1.85 21.10
C LEU A 37 -6.53 3.00 21.98
N LYS A 38 -7.22 3.99 21.40
CA LYS A 38 -7.84 5.10 22.16
C LYS A 38 -8.97 4.66 23.08
N SER A 39 -9.64 3.55 22.75
CA SER A 39 -10.76 3.01 23.53
C SER A 39 -10.34 2.00 24.61
N LEU A 40 -9.13 1.46 24.52
CA LEU A 40 -8.60 0.48 25.47
C LEU A 40 -7.72 1.17 26.52
N GLY A 41 -7.80 0.72 27.77
CA GLY A 41 -6.89 1.14 28.83
C GLY A 41 -5.44 0.73 28.56
N GLN A 42 -4.49 1.32 29.30
CA GLN A 42 -3.05 1.17 29.03
C GLN A 42 -2.52 -0.28 29.09
N GLU A 43 -3.13 -1.17 29.90
CA GLU A 43 -2.59 -2.51 30.17
C GLU A 43 -2.68 -3.49 28.98
N ASP A 44 -3.64 -3.33 28.05
CA ASP A 44 -3.83 -4.24 26.90
C ASP A 44 -3.33 -3.65 25.55
N SER A 45 -2.59 -2.55 25.61
CA SER A 45 -2.27 -1.71 24.43
C SER A 45 -1.12 -2.24 23.55
N SER A 46 -0.24 -3.09 24.08
CA SER A 46 1.03 -3.45 23.43
C SER A 46 0.87 -4.25 22.13
N GLU A 47 -0.11 -5.15 22.05
CA GLU A 47 -0.34 -5.96 20.84
C GLU A 47 -0.93 -5.11 19.71
N ILE A 48 -1.83 -4.19 20.04
CA ILE A 48 -2.42 -3.25 19.08
C ILE A 48 -1.35 -2.30 18.55
N GLN A 49 -0.43 -1.85 19.41
CA GLN A 49 0.70 -1.02 19.01
C GLN A 49 1.59 -1.72 17.97
N LYS A 50 1.97 -2.97 18.22
CA LYS A 50 2.73 -3.79 17.25
C LYS A 50 2.01 -3.97 15.92
N LYS A 51 0.68 -4.15 15.96
CA LYS A 51 -0.14 -4.25 14.74
C LYS A 51 -0.16 -2.91 13.99
N ILE A 52 -0.23 -1.77 14.67
CA ILE A 52 -0.16 -0.44 14.05
C ILE A 52 1.19 -0.25 13.35
N GLU A 53 2.29 -0.58 14.03
CA GLU A 53 3.65 -0.52 13.47
C GLU A 53 3.79 -1.39 12.22
N THR A 54 3.31 -2.63 12.28
CA THR A 54 3.29 -3.54 11.13
C THR A 54 2.50 -2.95 9.95
N ASN A 55 1.31 -2.39 10.20
CA ASN A 55 0.53 -1.75 9.13
C ASN A 55 1.27 -0.51 8.57
N GLN A 56 1.96 0.25 9.42
CA GLN A 56 2.76 1.39 9.00
C GLN A 56 3.94 0.98 8.09
N GLU A 57 4.64 -0.11 8.39
CA GLU A 57 5.69 -0.67 7.52
C GLU A 57 5.12 -1.06 6.14
N PHE A 58 3.98 -1.75 6.11
CA PHE A 58 3.32 -2.09 4.85
C PHE A 58 2.89 -0.86 4.06
N ILE A 59 2.39 0.19 4.71
CA ILE A 59 2.05 1.46 4.05
C ILE A 59 3.29 2.05 3.34
N VAL A 60 4.44 2.06 4.01
CA VAL A 60 5.70 2.53 3.42
C VAL A 60 6.12 1.68 2.23
N ILE A 61 6.03 0.35 2.34
CA ILE A 61 6.36 -0.58 1.24
C ILE A 61 5.46 -0.34 0.04
N TRP A 62 4.14 -0.27 0.23
CA TRP A 62 3.20 -0.09 -0.87
C TRP A 62 3.30 1.29 -1.53
N ASN A 63 3.61 2.33 -0.77
CA ASN A 63 3.93 3.65 -1.34
C ASN A 63 5.15 3.60 -2.26
N LYS A 64 6.24 2.96 -1.83
CA LYS A 64 7.44 2.77 -2.66
C LYS A 64 7.14 1.94 -3.92
N ASN A 65 6.32 0.90 -3.81
CA ASN A 65 5.89 0.10 -4.95
C ASN A 65 5.09 0.94 -5.96
N ILE A 66 4.15 1.75 -5.49
CA ILE A 66 3.36 2.66 -6.34
C ILE A 66 4.27 3.64 -7.08
N GLU A 67 5.22 4.26 -6.38
CA GLU A 67 6.18 5.17 -6.99
C GLU A 67 7.02 4.49 -8.08
N SER A 68 7.52 3.28 -7.80
CA SER A 68 8.29 2.48 -8.76
C SER A 68 7.47 2.12 -10.00
N ILE A 69 6.22 1.70 -9.83
CA ILE A 69 5.33 1.35 -10.94
C ILE A 69 5.00 2.59 -11.78
N ASN A 70 4.74 3.74 -11.16
CA ASN A 70 4.51 5.00 -11.88
C ASN A 70 5.71 5.39 -12.74
N LYS A 71 6.94 5.30 -12.21
CA LYS A 71 8.17 5.55 -12.98
C LYS A 71 8.32 4.60 -14.16
N GLN A 72 7.89 3.35 -14.03
CA GLN A 72 7.89 2.38 -15.14
C GLN A 72 6.83 2.73 -16.19
N LEU A 73 5.64 3.13 -15.77
CA LEU A 73 4.55 3.57 -16.65
C LEU A 73 4.92 4.84 -17.44
N GLU A 74 5.58 5.80 -16.81
CA GLU A 74 6.08 7.02 -17.48
C GLU A 74 7.05 6.67 -18.61
N LYS A 75 8.00 5.74 -18.36
CA LYS A 75 8.94 5.25 -19.39
C LYS A 75 8.25 4.48 -20.52
N LEU A 76 7.07 3.91 -20.27
CA LEU A 76 6.24 3.24 -21.26
C LEU A 76 5.25 4.19 -21.94
N GLY A 77 5.06 5.40 -21.42
CA GLY A 77 4.19 6.43 -22.00
C GLY A 77 4.96 7.44 -22.85
N ALA A 78 6.23 7.70 -22.53
CA ALA A 78 7.20 8.37 -23.38
C ALA A 78 7.57 7.51 -24.62
#